data_AF-Q2W2Q3-F1
#
_entry.id   AF-Q2W2Q3-F1
#
_cell.length_a   1.000
_cell.length_b   1.000
_cell.length_c   1.000
_cell.angle_alpha   90.00
_cell.angle_beta   90.00
_cell.angle_gamma   90.00
#
_symmetry.space_group_name_H-M   'P 1'
#
loop_
_entity.id
_entity.type
_entity.pdbx_description
1 polymer ?
#
loop_
_entity_poly.entity_id
_entity_poly.type
_entity_poly.pdbx_seq_one_letter_code
_entity_poly.pdbx_strand_id
1 'polypeptide(L)'
;MFRAAIILAIALSPAVAWAAGKPKNCFSTTEIRAEQEVRQGIFLREAANRCNERLLPGARDRWQKIEGANGAKFRSSVDKRLKAWEREFPDDWKYKINYADGRLVTFARNIPLTEGFCENIDELLQTIEKRGFAAFTKLSKTVRNQVTDDYKVCQ
;
A
#
# COMPACT_ATOMS: atom_id res chain seq x y z
N MET A 1 69.69 -17.01 -15.33
CA MET A 1 68.81 -18.07 -14.80
C MET A 1 68.12 -17.50 -13.56
N PHE A 2 66.78 -17.46 -13.56
CA PHE A 2 65.86 -17.45 -12.40
C PHE A 2 66.20 -16.53 -11.20
N ARG A 3 65.37 -15.60 -10.69
CA ARG A 3 63.94 -15.63 -10.39
C ARG A 3 63.59 -14.25 -9.82
N ALA A 4 62.57 -13.59 -10.36
CA ALA A 4 61.24 -13.48 -9.76
C ALA A 4 61.04 -12.14 -9.03
N ALA A 5 60.40 -11.22 -9.76
CA ALA A 5 59.77 -10.04 -9.21
C ALA A 5 58.66 -10.47 -8.23
N ILE A 6 58.77 -10.08 -6.97
CA ILE A 6 57.68 -10.20 -6.00
C ILE A 6 56.85 -8.92 -6.11
N ILE A 7 55.84 -9.00 -6.98
CA ILE A 7 54.70 -8.09 -6.97
C ILE A 7 53.91 -8.40 -5.70
N LEU A 8 54.07 -7.56 -4.67
CA LEU A 8 53.23 -7.63 -3.48
C LEU A 8 51.86 -7.06 -3.85
N ALA A 9 50.97 -7.95 -4.30
CA ALA A 9 49.58 -7.66 -4.56
C ALA A 9 48.88 -7.27 -3.24
N ILE A 10 48.77 -5.97 -2.98
CA ILE A 10 47.78 -5.41 -2.06
C ILE A 10 46.43 -5.56 -2.77
N ALA A 11 45.90 -6.78 -2.76
CA ALA A 11 44.52 -7.05 -3.14
C ALA A 11 43.63 -6.51 -2.02
N LEU A 12 43.20 -5.27 -2.21
CA LEU A 12 42.01 -4.67 -1.65
C LEU A 12 40.94 -5.73 -1.36
N SER A 13 40.69 -6.00 -0.09
CA SER A 13 39.47 -6.69 0.34
C SER A 13 38.79 -5.89 1.44
N PRO A 14 37.98 -4.88 1.11
CA PRO A 14 36.82 -4.54 1.90
C PRO A 14 35.61 -5.31 1.33
N ALA A 15 35.74 -6.63 1.15
CA ALA A 15 34.59 -7.49 0.86
C ALA A 15 33.95 -7.97 2.17
N VAL A 16 33.82 -7.06 3.13
CA VAL A 16 32.78 -7.15 4.14
C VAL A 16 31.82 -6.03 3.77
N ALA A 17 31.16 -6.17 2.62
CA ALA A 17 29.91 -5.47 2.39
C ALA A 17 28.92 -6.13 3.34
N TRP A 18 28.52 -5.37 4.36
CA TRP A 18 27.69 -5.84 5.44
C TRP A 18 26.42 -6.44 4.83
N ALA A 19 26.27 -7.76 4.94
CA ALA A 19 24.98 -8.40 4.90
C ALA A 19 24.24 -7.97 6.17
N ALA A 20 23.86 -6.69 6.25
CA ALA A 20 22.84 -6.25 7.16
C ALA A 20 21.60 -7.04 6.77
N GLY A 21 21.29 -8.09 7.54
CA GLY A 21 20.09 -8.88 7.32
C GLY A 21 18.91 -7.93 7.22
N LYS A 22 18.08 -8.09 6.18
CA LYS A 22 16.92 -7.22 5.95
C LYS A 22 16.19 -7.01 7.29
N PRO A 23 15.82 -5.76 7.64
CA PRO A 23 15.13 -5.50 8.89
C PRO A 23 13.90 -6.42 9.01
N LYS A 24 13.71 -7.08 10.15
CA LYS A 24 12.48 -7.87 10.35
C LYS A 24 11.26 -6.95 10.32
N ASN A 25 10.15 -7.42 9.75
CA ASN A 25 8.89 -6.70 9.67
C ASN A 25 8.97 -5.43 8.78
N CYS A 26 9.63 -5.53 7.62
CA CYS A 26 9.79 -4.43 6.69
C CYS A 26 9.18 -4.73 5.32
N PHE A 27 8.66 -3.70 4.65
CA PHE A 27 8.20 -3.81 3.26
C PHE A 27 9.14 -3.03 2.34
N SER A 28 9.36 -3.56 1.12
CA SER A 28 10.03 -2.81 0.06
C SER A 28 9.16 -1.65 -0.43
N THR A 29 9.75 -0.70 -1.14
CA THR A 29 9.02 0.47 -1.69
C THR A 29 7.83 0.08 -2.58
N THR A 30 7.95 -1.01 -3.35
CA THR A 30 6.87 -1.49 -4.21
C THR A 30 5.75 -2.15 -3.41
N GLU A 31 6.08 -2.83 -2.32
CA GLU A 31 5.12 -3.45 -1.40
C GLU A 31 4.40 -2.39 -0.56
N ILE A 32 5.11 -1.35 -0.12
CA ILE A 32 4.49 -0.19 0.53
C ILE A 32 3.48 0.46 -0.41
N ARG A 33 3.83 0.69 -1.68
CA ARG A 33 2.87 1.24 -2.65
C ARG A 33 1.65 0.34 -2.82
N ALA A 34 1.85 -0.98 -2.86
CA ALA A 34 0.74 -1.93 -2.96
C ALA A 34 -0.14 -1.90 -1.70
N GLU A 35 0.45 -1.83 -0.50
CA GLU A 35 -0.29 -1.68 0.76
C GLU A 35 -1.12 -0.38 0.76
N GLN A 36 -0.52 0.75 0.37
CA GLN A 36 -1.19 2.04 0.25
C GLN A 36 -2.40 1.98 -0.70
N GLU A 37 -2.23 1.36 -1.86
CA GLU A 37 -3.31 1.16 -2.82
C GLU A 37 -4.44 0.30 -2.24
N VAL A 38 -4.12 -0.81 -1.58
CA VAL A 38 -5.16 -1.68 -0.99
C VAL A 38 -5.90 -0.95 0.13
N ARG A 39 -5.19 -0.25 1.03
CA ARG A 39 -5.82 0.51 2.12
C ARG A 39 -6.72 1.63 1.60
N GLN A 40 -6.27 2.35 0.58
CA GLN A 40 -7.09 3.38 -0.06
C GLN A 40 -8.35 2.80 -0.70
N GLY A 41 -8.24 1.64 -1.35
CA GLY A 41 -9.40 0.94 -1.92
C GLY A 41 -10.42 0.55 -0.85
N ILE A 42 -9.95 -0.02 0.28
CA ILE A 42 -10.82 -0.36 1.42
C ILE A 42 -11.51 0.90 1.96
N PHE A 43 -10.77 1.98 2.18
CA PHE A 43 -11.33 3.24 2.67
C PHE A 43 -12.40 3.80 1.74
N LEU A 44 -12.11 3.90 0.43
CA LEU A 44 -13.07 4.44 -0.54
C LEU A 44 -14.32 3.57 -0.66
N ARG A 45 -14.19 2.25 -0.59
CA ARG A 45 -15.34 1.34 -0.57
C ARG A 45 -16.26 1.62 0.62
N GLU A 46 -15.69 1.68 1.83
CA GLU A 46 -16.48 1.93 3.04
C GLU A 46 -17.07 3.34 3.05
N ALA A 47 -16.31 4.36 2.66
CA ALA A 47 -16.76 5.74 2.60
C ALA A 47 -17.88 5.95 1.56
N ALA A 48 -17.71 5.38 0.35
CA ALA A 48 -18.73 5.43 -0.70
C ALA A 48 -20.02 4.72 -0.25
N ASN A 49 -19.92 3.56 0.40
CA ASN A 49 -21.09 2.86 0.96
C ASN A 49 -21.86 3.74 1.95
N ARG A 50 -21.17 4.41 2.86
CA ARG A 50 -21.81 5.28 3.86
C ARG A 50 -22.47 6.51 3.24
N CYS A 51 -21.80 7.14 2.28
CA CYS A 51 -22.37 8.29 1.59
C CYS A 51 -23.56 7.91 0.70
N ASN A 52 -23.55 6.71 0.12
CA ASN A 52 -24.60 6.21 -0.78
C ASN A 52 -26.00 6.21 -0.15
N GLU A 53 -26.10 5.92 1.14
CA GLU A 53 -27.40 5.75 1.80
C GLU A 53 -28.18 7.05 1.94
N ARG A 54 -27.50 8.22 1.93
CA ARG A 54 -28.15 9.50 2.28
C ARG A 54 -27.67 10.70 1.46
N LEU A 55 -26.36 10.92 1.37
CA LEU A 55 -25.80 12.21 0.93
C LEU A 55 -25.18 12.17 -0.46
N LEU A 56 -24.88 10.98 -1.00
CA LEU A 56 -24.35 10.79 -2.34
C LEU A 56 -24.90 9.50 -2.97
N PRO A 57 -26.20 9.43 -3.32
CA PRO A 57 -26.78 8.26 -3.97
C PRO A 57 -26.01 7.86 -5.23
N GLY A 58 -25.70 6.57 -5.37
CA GLY A 58 -24.92 6.02 -6.49
C GLY A 58 -23.40 5.98 -6.23
N ALA A 59 -22.90 6.51 -5.12
CA ALA A 59 -21.47 6.47 -4.77
C ALA A 59 -20.92 5.04 -4.75
N ARG A 60 -21.67 4.09 -4.18
CA ARG A 60 -21.28 2.68 -4.11
C ARG A 60 -21.09 2.09 -5.50
N ASP A 61 -22.07 2.31 -6.38
CA ASP A 61 -22.08 1.70 -7.71
C ASP A 61 -20.98 2.30 -8.58
N ARG A 62 -20.67 3.60 -8.40
CA ARG A 62 -19.52 4.25 -9.03
C ARG A 62 -18.20 3.65 -8.55
N TRP A 63 -18.03 3.43 -7.25
CA TRP A 63 -16.85 2.74 -6.74
C TRP A 63 -16.72 1.32 -7.32
N GLN A 64 -17.80 0.54 -7.36
CA GLN A 64 -17.80 -0.79 -7.96
C GLN A 64 -17.43 -0.76 -9.45
N LYS A 65 -17.89 0.24 -10.21
CA LYS A 65 -17.52 0.43 -11.62
C LYS A 65 -16.03 0.73 -11.77
N ILE A 66 -15.47 1.58 -10.89
CA ILE A 66 -14.03 1.87 -10.85
C ILE A 66 -13.23 0.60 -10.55
N GLU A 67 -13.64 -0.18 -9.55
CA GLU A 67 -13.02 -1.46 -9.20
C GLU A 67 -13.07 -2.45 -10.36
N GLY A 68 -14.24 -2.62 -10.98
CA GLY A 68 -14.43 -3.51 -12.13
C GLY A 68 -13.54 -3.13 -13.32
N ALA A 69 -13.50 -1.84 -13.67
CA ALA A 69 -12.68 -1.34 -14.79
C ALA A 69 -11.17 -1.51 -14.56
N ASN A 70 -10.72 -1.65 -13.30
CA ASN A 70 -9.31 -1.75 -12.95
C ASN A 70 -8.97 -3.05 -12.20
N GLY A 71 -9.83 -4.08 -12.30
CA GLY A 71 -9.76 -5.28 -11.45
C GLY A 71 -8.40 -5.99 -11.48
N ALA A 72 -7.74 -6.07 -12.64
CA ALA A 72 -6.40 -6.66 -12.75
C ALA A 72 -5.33 -5.89 -11.96
N LYS A 73 -5.42 -4.55 -11.92
CA LYS A 73 -4.47 -3.70 -11.19
C LYS A 73 -4.69 -3.82 -9.68
N PHE A 74 -5.95 -3.76 -9.25
CA PHE A 74 -6.31 -3.98 -7.84
C PHE A 74 -5.86 -5.37 -7.36
N ARG A 75 -6.12 -6.42 -8.15
CA ARG A 75 -5.64 -7.78 -7.83
C ARG A 75 -4.12 -7.82 -7.70
N SER A 76 -3.38 -7.19 -8.61
CA SER A 76 -1.92 -7.13 -8.52
C SER A 76 -1.43 -6.49 -7.21
N SER A 77 -2.08 -5.43 -6.74
CA SER A 77 -1.73 -4.78 -5.48
C SER A 77 -2.08 -5.65 -4.27
N VAL A 78 -3.23 -6.35 -4.29
CA VAL A 78 -3.60 -7.33 -3.26
C VAL A 78 -2.61 -8.49 -3.21
N ASP A 79 -2.22 -9.06 -4.35
CA ASP A 79 -1.28 -10.19 -4.38
C ASP A 79 0.10 -9.80 -3.85
N LYS A 80 0.59 -8.59 -4.20
CA LYS A 80 1.85 -8.04 -3.68
C LYS A 80 1.78 -7.83 -2.17
N ARG A 81 0.67 -7.26 -1.69
CA ARG A 81 0.40 -7.10 -0.27
C ARG A 81 0.48 -8.44 0.46
N LEU A 82 -0.31 -9.43 0.02
CA LEU A 82 -0.38 -10.72 0.69
C LEU A 82 0.99 -11.40 0.78
N LYS A 83 1.78 -11.39 -0.30
CA LYS A 83 3.14 -11.94 -0.31
C LYS A 83 4.08 -11.22 0.66
N ALA A 84 3.98 -9.90 0.78
CA ALA A 84 4.79 -9.13 1.71
C ALA A 84 4.44 -9.46 3.17
N TRP A 85 3.14 -9.50 3.47
CA TRP A 85 2.64 -9.85 4.80
C TRP A 85 3.01 -11.28 5.21
N GLU A 86 2.83 -12.26 4.33
CA GLU A 86 3.18 -13.65 4.59
C GLU A 86 4.68 -13.83 4.83
N ARG A 87 5.53 -13.11 4.08
CA ARG A 87 6.99 -13.16 4.27
C ARG A 87 7.41 -12.56 5.62
N GLU A 88 6.86 -11.42 5.98
CA GLU A 88 7.32 -10.67 7.16
C GLU A 88 6.69 -11.16 8.47
N PHE A 89 5.51 -11.79 8.40
CA PHE A 89 4.75 -12.25 9.58
C PHE A 89 4.27 -13.71 9.40
N PRO A 90 5.17 -14.68 9.18
CA PRO A 90 4.80 -16.03 8.73
C PRO A 90 3.79 -16.76 9.64
N ASP A 91 3.85 -16.52 10.96
CA ASP A 91 3.03 -17.23 11.93
C ASP A 91 1.60 -16.67 12.06
N ASP A 92 1.41 -15.38 11.79
CA ASP A 92 0.16 -14.67 12.12
C ASP A 92 -0.23 -13.57 11.13
N TRP A 93 0.33 -13.55 9.93
CA TRP A 93 0.09 -12.50 8.92
C TRP A 93 -1.40 -12.29 8.64
N LYS A 94 -2.20 -13.36 8.61
CA LYS A 94 -3.67 -13.28 8.40
C LYS A 94 -4.37 -12.53 9.52
N TYR A 95 -3.95 -12.76 10.77
CA TYR A 95 -4.51 -12.04 11.91
C TYR A 95 -4.12 -10.56 11.83
N LYS A 96 -2.84 -10.27 11.57
CA LYS A 96 -2.35 -8.89 11.53
C LYS A 96 -2.90 -8.07 10.36
N ILE A 97 -3.03 -8.66 9.17
CA ILE A 97 -3.63 -7.99 8.01
C ILE A 97 -5.11 -7.69 8.27
N ASN A 98 -5.85 -8.63 8.88
CA ASN A 98 -7.24 -8.43 9.26
C ASN A 98 -7.38 -7.32 10.32
N TYR A 99 -6.48 -7.28 11.30
CA TYR A 99 -6.44 -6.21 12.29
C TYR A 99 -6.19 -4.85 11.63
N ALA A 100 -5.19 -4.77 10.74
CA ALA A 100 -4.88 -3.55 10.00
C ALA A 100 -6.06 -3.07 9.15
N ASP A 101 -6.73 -3.97 8.42
CA ASP A 101 -7.92 -3.67 7.62
C ASP A 101 -9.11 -3.26 8.49
N GLY A 102 -9.31 -3.94 9.62
CA GLY A 102 -10.36 -3.62 10.58
C GLY A 102 -10.23 -2.21 11.13
N ARG A 103 -9.01 -1.73 11.44
CA ARG A 103 -8.80 -0.34 11.87
C ARG A 103 -9.23 0.67 10.81
N LEU A 104 -8.97 0.40 9.53
CA LEU A 104 -9.36 1.29 8.43
C LEU A 104 -10.88 1.32 8.25
N VAL A 105 -11.52 0.15 8.30
CA VAL A 105 -12.97 0.04 8.21
C VAL A 105 -13.64 0.78 9.38
N THR A 106 -13.18 0.53 10.60
CA THR A 106 -13.70 1.23 11.80
C THR A 106 -13.48 2.73 11.72
N PHE A 107 -12.29 3.18 11.28
CA PHE A 107 -12.01 4.60 11.07
C PHE A 107 -12.99 5.20 10.06
N ALA A 108 -13.12 4.59 8.88
CA ALA A 108 -14.03 5.07 7.83
C ALA A 108 -15.49 5.11 8.30
N ARG A 109 -15.91 4.20 9.19
CA ARG A 109 -17.27 4.15 9.76
C ARG A 109 -17.53 5.16 10.88
N ASN A 110 -16.50 5.58 11.60
CA ASN A 110 -16.61 6.51 12.72
C ASN A 110 -16.42 7.97 12.32
N ILE A 111 -15.99 8.27 11.09
CA ILE A 111 -15.99 9.66 10.59
C ILE A 111 -17.44 10.19 10.59
N PRO A 112 -17.72 11.38 11.15
CA PRO A 112 -19.05 11.98 11.07
C PRO A 112 -19.53 12.09 9.61
N LEU A 113 -20.75 11.62 9.35
CA LEU A 113 -21.32 11.67 8.00
C LEU A 113 -21.91 13.06 7.75
N THR A 114 -21.16 13.91 7.04
CA THR A 114 -21.53 15.29 6.71
C THR A 114 -21.55 15.48 5.19
N GLU A 115 -22.21 16.55 4.71
CA GLU A 115 -22.21 16.91 3.28
C GLU A 115 -20.79 17.07 2.76
N GLY A 116 -19.96 17.89 3.41
CA GLY A 116 -18.56 18.10 2.99
C GLY A 116 -17.69 16.82 3.01
N PHE A 117 -18.03 15.81 3.83
CA PHE A 117 -17.34 14.52 3.75
C PHE A 117 -17.72 13.79 2.48
N CYS A 118 -19.02 13.72 2.16
CA CYS A 118 -19.49 13.04 0.96
C CYS A 118 -19.16 13.80 -0.33
N GLU A 119 -19.09 15.13 -0.31
CA GLU A 119 -18.53 15.94 -1.40
C GLU A 119 -17.06 15.59 -1.66
N ASN A 120 -16.24 15.48 -0.60
CA ASN A 120 -14.85 15.05 -0.75
C ASN A 120 -14.76 13.64 -1.38
N ILE A 121 -15.60 12.69 -0.93
CA ILE A 121 -15.65 11.36 -1.53
C ILE A 121 -16.09 11.44 -3.00
N ASP A 122 -17.06 12.27 -3.34
CA ASP A 122 -17.46 12.49 -4.73
C ASP A 122 -16.30 13.00 -5.59
N GLU A 123 -15.57 14.01 -5.12
CA GLU A 123 -14.40 14.56 -5.82
C GLU A 123 -13.32 13.50 -6.06
N LEU A 124 -13.06 12.65 -5.07
CA LEU A 124 -12.11 11.53 -5.21
C LEU A 124 -12.59 10.53 -6.27
N LEU A 125 -13.86 10.11 -6.21
CA LEU A 125 -14.44 9.18 -7.19
C LEU A 125 -14.40 9.77 -8.60
N GLN A 126 -14.84 11.02 -8.78
CA GLN A 126 -14.79 11.73 -10.07
C GLN A 126 -13.37 11.85 -10.61
N THR A 127 -12.40 12.15 -9.73
CA THR A 127 -11.00 12.25 -10.13
C THR A 127 -10.48 10.92 -10.66
N ILE A 128 -10.83 9.81 -10.00
CA ILE A 128 -10.42 8.46 -10.42
C ILE A 128 -11.13 8.05 -11.70
N GLU A 129 -12.41 8.34 -11.86
CA GLU A 129 -13.16 8.06 -13.10
C GLU A 129 -12.57 8.81 -14.30
N LYS A 130 -12.24 10.10 -14.12
CA LYS A 130 -11.71 10.96 -15.19
C LYS A 130 -10.27 10.64 -15.56
N ARG A 131 -9.42 10.32 -14.57
CA ARG A 131 -7.96 10.18 -14.75
C ARG A 131 -7.45 8.74 -14.63
N GLY A 132 -8.33 7.80 -14.32
CA GLY A 132 -8.05 6.39 -14.20
C GLY A 132 -7.15 6.02 -13.01
N PHE A 133 -6.63 4.78 -13.07
CA PHE A 133 -5.84 4.19 -11.98
C PHE A 133 -4.60 4.98 -11.58
N ALA A 134 -3.99 5.74 -12.48
CA ALA A 134 -2.83 6.56 -12.14
C ALA A 134 -3.17 7.65 -11.12
N ALA A 135 -4.36 8.25 -11.21
CA ALA A 135 -4.84 9.19 -10.22
C ALA A 135 -5.15 8.49 -8.89
N PHE A 136 -5.76 7.29 -8.94
CA PHE A 136 -5.94 6.46 -7.75
C PHE A 136 -4.60 6.19 -7.03
N THR A 137 -3.57 5.73 -7.74
CA THR A 137 -2.23 5.50 -7.19
C THR A 137 -1.57 6.77 -6.64
N LYS A 138 -1.94 7.95 -7.15
CA LYS A 138 -1.46 9.22 -6.57
C LYS A 138 -2.19 9.54 -5.27
N LEU A 139 -3.51 9.41 -5.26
CA LEU A 139 -4.37 9.64 -4.09
C LEU A 139 -4.08 8.65 -2.96
N SER A 140 -3.74 7.41 -3.31
CA SER A 140 -3.39 6.38 -2.33
C SER A 140 -2.16 6.72 -1.52
N LYS A 141 -1.32 7.69 -1.93
CA LYS A 141 -0.13 8.13 -1.19
C LYS A 141 -0.41 9.23 -0.18
N THR A 142 -1.49 9.99 -0.36
CA THR A 142 -1.76 11.24 0.36
C THR A 142 -2.70 11.10 1.53
N VAL A 143 -3.62 10.12 1.50
CA VAL A 143 -4.48 9.83 2.65
C VAL A 143 -3.58 9.33 3.79
N ARG A 144 -3.87 9.75 5.03
CA ARG A 144 -3.15 9.40 6.27
C ARG A 144 -2.89 7.89 6.32
N ASN A 145 -1.78 7.51 5.72
CA ASN A 145 -1.37 6.16 5.49
C ASN A 145 -0.60 5.76 6.72
N GLN A 146 -1.32 5.19 7.68
CA GLN A 146 -0.71 4.50 8.80
C GLN A 146 0.33 3.47 8.33
N VAL A 147 0.37 3.08 7.03
CA VAL A 147 1.44 2.24 6.45
C VAL A 147 2.85 2.71 6.80
N THR A 148 3.17 4.01 6.67
CA THR A 148 4.51 4.50 6.99
C THR A 148 4.77 4.63 8.49
N ASP A 149 3.69 4.70 9.27
CA ASP A 149 3.75 4.74 10.73
C ASP A 149 3.79 3.32 11.34
N ASP A 150 3.24 2.33 10.62
CA ASP A 150 3.10 0.93 11.02
C ASP A 150 4.30 0.08 10.55
N TYR A 151 4.97 0.44 9.44
CA TYR A 151 6.06 -0.37 8.85
C TYR A 151 7.25 0.46 8.40
N LYS A 152 8.45 -0.09 8.61
CA LYS A 152 9.70 0.48 8.09
C LYS A 152 9.92 0.03 6.65
N VAL A 153 10.50 0.91 5.83
CA VAL A 153 11.03 0.53 4.51
C VAL A 153 12.19 -0.43 4.72
N CYS A 154 12.23 -1.56 4.01
CA CYS A 154 13.43 -2.39 3.97
C CYS A 154 14.57 -1.57 3.37
N GLN A 155 15.54 -1.18 4.20
CA GLN A 155 16.81 -0.60 3.77
C GLN A 155 17.80 -1.70 3.44
#